data_AF-A0A9P9ALB5-F1
#
_entry.id   AF-A0A9P9ALB5-F1
#
_cell.length_a   1.000
_cell.length_b   1.000
_cell.length_c   1.000
_cell.angle_alpha   90.00
_cell.angle_beta   90.00
_cell.angle_gamma   90.00
#
_symmetry.space_group_name_H-M   'P 1'
#
loop_
_entity.id
_entity.type
_entity.pdbx_description
1 polymer ?
#
loop_
_entity_poly.entity_id
_entity_poly.type
_entity_poly.pdbx_seq_one_letter_code
_entity_poly.pdbx_strand_id
1 'polypeptide(L)'
;LGFYFDEVRDPPRVEKPWTRVFGDIQVTVERAFVFGKPGPGGSIIIRLADHKFLLVGYGFQASFGGVKRGVAFTGILSAKEMEVSEEGNFRPLRLLNGDETRGGLALVMPNEEPDYGDISIATCIPARTGIAEVEAYTLEEDA
;
A
#
# COMPACT_ATOMS: atom_id res chain seq x y z
N LEU A 1 9.97 -8.91 0.79
CA LEU A 1 9.92 -9.23 2.24
C LEU A 1 8.47 -9.43 2.63
N GLY A 2 8.18 -10.48 3.41
CA GLY A 2 6.82 -10.79 3.85
C GLY A 2 6.49 -10.26 5.24
N PHE A 3 5.21 -10.02 5.50
CA PHE A 3 4.66 -9.72 6.81
C PHE A 3 3.23 -10.27 6.94
N TYR A 4 2.75 -10.32 8.17
CA TYR A 4 1.41 -10.80 8.50
C TYR A 4 0.85 -10.04 9.70
N PHE A 5 -0.45 -9.80 9.66
CA PHE A 5 -1.26 -9.16 10.68
C PHE A 5 -2.36 -10.16 11.08
N ASP A 6 -2.36 -10.59 12.34
CA ASP A 6 -3.37 -11.50 12.90
C ASP A 6 -4.78 -10.87 12.92
N GLU A 7 -5.81 -11.61 13.33
CA GLU A 7 -7.08 -11.00 13.71
C GLU A 7 -6.90 -9.92 14.81
N VAL A 8 -7.67 -8.84 14.71
CA VAL A 8 -7.67 -7.79 15.74
C VAL A 8 -8.28 -8.35 17.02
N ARG A 9 -7.46 -8.40 18.07
CA ARG A 9 -7.83 -8.87 19.42
C ARG A 9 -8.65 -7.82 20.17
N ASP A 10 -9.42 -8.28 21.14
CA ASP A 10 -10.10 -7.44 22.13
C ASP A 10 -9.51 -7.73 23.54
N PRO A 11 -8.86 -6.75 24.21
CA PRO A 11 -8.65 -5.37 23.78
C PRO A 11 -7.62 -5.24 22.63
N PRO A 12 -7.70 -4.18 21.82
CA PRO A 12 -6.76 -3.95 20.73
C PRO A 12 -5.34 -3.81 21.24
N ARG A 13 -4.41 -4.57 20.66
CA ARG A 13 -2.98 -4.39 20.92
C ARG A 13 -2.45 -3.31 19.98
N VAL A 14 -1.60 -2.41 20.50
CA VAL A 14 -0.83 -1.50 19.64
C VAL A 14 0.12 -2.33 18.78
N GLU A 15 -0.11 -2.32 17.48
CA GLU A 15 0.75 -2.98 16.51
C GLU A 15 1.87 -2.05 16.09
N LYS A 16 3.09 -2.59 16.02
CA LYS A 16 4.22 -1.83 15.50
C LYS A 16 4.15 -1.87 13.98
N PRO A 17 4.19 -0.72 13.29
CA PRO A 17 4.32 -0.70 11.85
C PRO A 17 5.53 -1.50 11.39
N TRP A 18 5.39 -2.19 10.27
CA TRP A 18 6.53 -2.82 9.62
C TRP A 18 7.21 -1.76 8.75
N THR A 19 8.44 -1.38 9.09
CA THR A 19 9.17 -0.34 8.36
C THR A 19 10.49 -0.89 7.85
N ARG A 20 10.80 -0.66 6.56
CA ARG A 20 12.08 -1.03 5.96
C ARG A 20 12.55 0.02 4.97
N VAL A 21 13.86 0.23 4.92
CA VAL A 21 14.49 1.12 3.95
C VAL A 21 14.98 0.32 2.76
N PHE A 22 14.61 0.77 1.57
CA PHE A 22 15.00 0.21 0.29
C PHE A 22 15.75 1.26 -0.53
N GLY A 23 17.07 1.34 -0.36
CA GLY A 23 17.86 2.42 -0.96
C GLY A 23 17.60 3.71 -0.22
N ASP A 24 17.00 4.69 -0.90
CA ASP A 24 16.64 6.02 -0.38
C ASP A 24 15.15 6.19 -0.09
N ILE A 25 14.34 5.14 -0.27
CA ILE A 25 12.92 5.12 0.08
C ILE A 25 12.70 4.19 1.27
N GLN A 26 12.15 4.74 2.35
CA GLN A 26 11.54 3.99 3.43
C GLN A 26 10.11 3.60 3.05
N VAL A 27 9.78 2.34 3.25
CA VAL A 27 8.41 1.81 3.13
C VAL A 27 7.92 1.49 4.54
N THR A 28 6.76 2.04 4.90
CA THR A 28 6.06 1.75 6.15
C THR A 28 4.75 1.05 5.83
N VAL A 29 4.50 -0.06 6.51
CA VAL A 29 3.32 -0.89 6.34
C VAL A 29 2.53 -0.93 7.64
N GLU A 30 1.23 -0.72 7.50
CA GLU A 30 0.24 -0.75 8.57
C GLU A 30 -0.98 -1.56 8.11
N ARG A 31 -1.90 -1.87 9.01
CA ARG A 31 -3.21 -2.43 8.61
C ARG A 31 -3.93 -1.47 7.67
N ALA A 32 -4.70 -2.03 6.75
CA ALA A 32 -5.53 -1.23 5.85
C ALA A 32 -6.46 -0.33 6.66
N PHE A 33 -6.56 0.93 6.25
CA PHE A 33 -7.60 1.81 6.76
C PHE A 33 -8.97 1.32 6.27
N VAL A 34 -9.89 1.13 7.20
CA VAL A 34 -11.30 0.83 6.95
C VAL A 34 -12.16 1.67 7.89
N PHE A 35 -13.43 1.89 7.55
CA PHE A 35 -14.34 2.65 8.39
C PHE A 35 -14.92 1.83 9.56
N GLY A 36 -15.05 0.52 9.39
CA GLY A 36 -15.46 -0.42 10.42
C GLY A 36 -14.26 -1.04 11.15
N LYS A 37 -14.32 -2.35 11.40
CA LYS A 37 -13.26 -3.09 12.09
C LYS A 37 -12.15 -3.53 11.11
N PRO A 38 -10.88 -3.19 11.35
CA PRO A 38 -9.77 -3.72 10.56
C PRO A 38 -9.70 -5.25 10.65
N GLY A 39 -9.52 -5.90 9.50
CA GLY A 39 -9.34 -7.35 9.40
C GLY A 39 -7.88 -7.80 9.52
N PRO A 40 -7.61 -9.11 9.42
CA PRO A 40 -6.27 -9.64 9.28
C PRO A 40 -5.64 -9.19 7.96
N GLY A 41 -4.33 -9.37 7.80
CA GLY A 41 -3.64 -8.97 6.58
C GLY A 41 -2.37 -9.75 6.36
N GLY A 42 -1.95 -9.88 5.12
CA GLY A 42 -0.74 -10.61 4.77
C GLY A 42 -0.23 -10.13 3.44
N SER A 43 1.09 -9.95 3.33
CA SER A 43 1.66 -9.44 2.09
C SER A 43 3.15 -9.68 1.92
N ILE A 44 3.58 -9.54 0.67
CA ILE A 44 4.96 -9.50 0.22
C ILE A 44 5.19 -8.18 -0.51
N ILE A 45 6.25 -7.48 -0.12
CA ILE A 45 6.76 -6.30 -0.83
C ILE A 45 8.02 -6.66 -1.61
N ILE A 46 8.02 -6.36 -2.90
CA ILE A 46 9.14 -6.58 -3.81
C ILE A 46 9.58 -5.21 -4.35
N ARG A 47 10.83 -4.83 -4.10
CA ARG A 47 11.41 -3.65 -4.75
C ARG A 47 11.76 -3.98 -6.19
N LEU A 48 11.34 -3.12 -7.10
CA LEU A 48 11.76 -3.08 -8.50
C LEU A 48 12.80 -1.96 -8.71
N ALA A 49 13.17 -1.69 -9.96
CA ALA A 49 13.99 -0.53 -10.32
C ALA A 49 13.22 0.80 -10.13
N ASP A 50 13.93 1.93 -10.17
CA ASP A 50 13.34 3.27 -10.30
C ASP A 50 12.26 3.63 -9.26
N HIS A 51 12.51 3.31 -7.98
CA HIS A 51 11.57 3.55 -6.87
C HIS A 51 10.19 2.89 -7.05
N LYS A 52 10.13 1.84 -7.87
CA LYS A 52 8.93 1.02 -8.04
C LYS A 52 8.92 -0.14 -7.06
N PHE A 53 7.71 -0.50 -6.65
CA PHE A 53 7.45 -1.57 -5.70
C PHE A 53 6.24 -2.38 -6.16
N LEU A 54 6.32 -3.71 -6.06
CA LEU A 54 5.14 -4.57 -6.08
C LEU A 54 4.67 -4.80 -4.66
N LEU A 55 3.39 -4.51 -4.45
CA LEU A 55 2.64 -4.82 -3.24
C LEU A 55 1.72 -5.99 -3.56
N VAL A 56 1.95 -7.13 -2.90
CA VAL A 56 1.18 -8.36 -3.14
C VAL A 56 0.51 -8.81 -1.86
N GLY A 57 -0.81 -8.88 -1.82
CA GLY A 57 -1.59 -9.34 -0.68
C GLY A 57 -2.78 -8.43 -0.34
N TYR A 58 -3.26 -8.50 0.90
CA TYR A 58 -4.48 -7.82 1.35
C TYR A 58 -4.41 -7.41 2.83
N GLY A 59 -5.32 -6.54 3.25
CA GLY A 59 -5.49 -6.10 4.64
C GLY A 59 -4.39 -5.16 5.16
N PHE A 60 -3.68 -4.46 4.28
CA PHE A 60 -2.61 -3.53 4.66
C PHE A 60 -2.65 -2.22 3.85
N GLN A 61 -1.92 -1.22 4.30
CA GLN A 61 -1.58 -0.04 3.50
C GLN A 61 -0.07 0.18 3.54
N ALA A 62 0.48 0.74 2.47
CA ALA A 62 1.91 1.07 2.39
C ALA A 62 2.11 2.56 2.10
N SER A 63 2.87 3.23 2.96
CA SER A 63 3.33 4.61 2.76
C SER A 63 4.83 4.66 2.48
N PHE A 64 5.25 5.73 1.80
CA PHE A 64 6.60 5.89 1.29
C PHE A 64 7.20 7.19 1.83
N GLY A 65 8.46 7.16 2.26
CA GLY A 65 9.18 8.33 2.75
C GLY A 65 10.63 8.34 2.25
N GLY A 66 11.10 9.45 1.69
CA GLY A 66 12.50 9.62 1.35
C GLY A 66 13.37 9.74 2.60
N VAL A 67 14.51 9.06 2.63
CA VAL A 67 15.44 9.09 3.80
C VAL A 67 16.67 9.97 3.56
N LYS A 68 16.83 10.51 2.35
CA LYS A 68 17.91 11.45 2.03
C LYS A 68 17.69 12.78 2.74
N ARG A 69 18.79 13.40 3.18
CA ARG A 69 18.76 14.77 3.70
C ARG A 69 18.32 15.72 2.58
N GLY A 70 17.42 16.65 2.89
CA GLY A 70 16.91 17.62 1.92
C GLY A 70 15.61 17.21 1.24
N VAL A 71 15.17 15.95 1.40
CA VAL A 71 13.83 15.54 0.96
C VAL A 71 12.79 16.33 1.75
N ALA A 72 12.05 17.18 1.04
CA ALA A 72 10.97 17.99 1.59
C ALA A 72 9.60 17.32 1.41
N PHE A 73 9.45 16.49 0.37
CA PHE A 73 8.20 15.79 0.10
C PHE A 73 8.46 14.37 -0.42
N THR A 74 7.56 13.46 -0.09
CA THR A 74 7.48 12.13 -0.70
C THR A 74 6.02 11.79 -0.97
N GLY A 75 5.74 11.19 -2.12
CA GLY A 75 4.39 10.75 -2.46
C GLY A 75 4.40 9.61 -3.48
N ILE A 76 3.19 9.22 -3.86
CA ILE A 76 2.95 8.23 -4.91
C ILE A 76 2.85 8.95 -6.26
N LEU A 77 3.76 8.64 -7.19
CA LEU A 77 3.76 9.18 -8.55
C LEU A 77 2.75 8.43 -9.42
N SER A 78 2.76 7.10 -9.32
CA SER A 78 1.79 6.25 -10.00
C SER A 78 1.47 5.02 -9.15
N ALA A 79 0.22 4.59 -9.20
CA ALA A 79 -0.23 3.33 -8.63
C ALA A 79 -1.11 2.62 -9.64
N LYS A 80 -0.86 1.33 -9.84
CA LYS A 80 -1.57 0.50 -10.82
C LYS A 80 -1.94 -0.81 -10.17
N GLU A 81 -3.19 -1.21 -10.34
CA GLU A 81 -3.54 -2.60 -10.14
C GLU A 81 -3.00 -3.40 -11.31
N MET A 82 -2.39 -4.54 -11.01
CA MET A 82 -1.72 -5.37 -12.00
C MET A 82 -2.39 -6.73 -12.07
N GLU A 83 -2.35 -7.37 -13.24
CA GLU A 83 -2.86 -8.72 -13.45
C GLU A 83 -1.89 -9.56 -14.27
N VAL A 84 -2.05 -10.87 -14.19
CA VAL A 84 -1.34 -11.83 -15.05
C VAL A 84 -2.29 -12.23 -16.18
N SER A 85 -1.88 -12.03 -17.44
CA SER A 85 -2.65 -12.43 -18.61
C SER A 85 -2.71 -13.96 -18.74
N GLU A 86 -3.56 -14.46 -19.64
CA GLU A 86 -3.65 -15.90 -19.91
C GLU A 86 -2.31 -16.50 -20.38
N GLU A 87 -1.48 -15.70 -21.06
CA GLU A 87 -0.14 -16.07 -21.51
C GLU A 87 0.93 -15.96 -20.40
N GLY A 88 0.54 -15.59 -19.18
CA GLY A 88 1.46 -15.44 -18.04
C GLY A 88 2.18 -14.10 -17.99
N ASN A 89 1.81 -13.11 -18.82
CA ASN A 89 2.46 -11.81 -18.83
C ASN A 89 1.86 -10.88 -17.77
N PHE A 90 2.72 -10.12 -17.11
CA PHE A 90 2.28 -9.12 -16.15
C PHE A 90 1.88 -7.83 -16.86
N ARG A 91 0.66 -7.34 -16.65
CA ARG A 91 0.16 -6.11 -17.29
C ARG A 91 -0.65 -5.23 -16.33
N PRO A 92 -0.65 -3.90 -16.51
CA PRO A 92 -1.56 -3.03 -15.81
C PRO A 92 -3.02 -3.38 -16.15
N LEU A 93 -3.86 -3.50 -15.13
CA LEU A 93 -5.31 -3.61 -15.26
C LEU A 93 -5.97 -2.23 -15.24
N ARG A 94 -5.65 -1.42 -14.22
CA ARG A 94 -6.17 -0.05 -14.05
C ARG A 94 -5.25 0.82 -13.21
N LEU A 95 -5.45 2.14 -13.28
CA LEU A 95 -4.82 3.09 -12.39
C LEU A 95 -5.59 3.16 -11.06
N LEU A 96 -4.85 3.32 -9.97
CA LEU A 96 -5.38 3.53 -8.62
C LEU A 96 -5.09 4.98 -8.21
N ASN A 97 -6.08 5.68 -7.66
CA ASN A 97 -5.94 7.08 -7.26
C ASN A 97 -6.98 7.50 -6.20
N GLY A 98 -7.02 8.78 -5.83
CA GLY A 98 -7.99 9.33 -4.89
C GLY A 98 -7.94 8.58 -3.57
N ASP A 99 -9.08 8.02 -3.16
CA ASP A 99 -9.22 7.27 -1.91
C ASP A 99 -8.32 6.01 -1.86
N GLU A 100 -8.10 5.34 -3.00
CA GLU A 100 -7.27 4.13 -3.10
C GLU A 100 -5.81 4.43 -2.72
N THR A 101 -5.36 5.67 -2.93
CA THR A 101 -4.01 6.16 -2.57
C THR A 101 -4.02 7.13 -1.39
N ARG A 102 -5.18 7.37 -0.77
CA ARG A 102 -5.40 8.41 0.24
C ARG A 102 -4.84 9.77 -0.19
N GLY A 103 -5.06 10.14 -1.46
CA GLY A 103 -4.49 11.35 -2.04
C GLY A 103 -2.96 11.33 -2.17
N GLY A 104 -2.39 10.16 -2.46
CA GLY A 104 -0.94 9.96 -2.62
C GLY A 104 -0.16 9.68 -1.33
N LEU A 105 -0.82 9.62 -0.16
CA LEU A 105 -0.18 9.37 1.14
C LEU A 105 0.19 7.90 1.35
N ALA A 106 -0.65 6.97 0.91
CA ALA A 106 -0.42 5.54 1.07
C ALA A 106 -1.28 4.74 0.09
N LEU A 107 -0.74 3.69 -0.51
CA LEU A 107 -1.57 2.77 -1.28
C LEU A 107 -2.31 1.83 -0.31
N VAL A 108 -3.63 1.81 -0.40
CA VAL A 108 -4.49 0.93 0.40
C VAL A 108 -4.69 -0.39 -0.35
N MET A 109 -4.29 -1.50 0.28
CA MET A 109 -4.53 -2.87 -0.17
C MET A 109 -5.55 -3.51 0.79
N PRO A 110 -6.86 -3.29 0.55
CA PRO A 110 -7.90 -3.64 1.51
C PRO A 110 -8.07 -5.16 1.66
N ASN A 111 -8.85 -5.60 2.64
CA ASN A 111 -9.31 -6.99 2.72
C ASN A 111 -10.19 -7.37 1.52
N GLU A 112 -10.39 -8.67 1.27
CA GLU A 112 -11.34 -9.14 0.25
C GLU A 112 -12.77 -8.64 0.56
N GLU A 113 -13.13 -8.63 1.84
CA GLU A 113 -14.38 -8.09 2.37
C GLU A 113 -14.08 -7.01 3.42
N PRO A 114 -13.84 -5.75 3.02
CA PRO A 114 -13.57 -4.66 3.95
C PRO A 114 -14.81 -4.32 4.76
N ASP A 115 -14.64 -4.11 6.07
CA ASP A 115 -15.71 -3.62 6.92
C ASP A 115 -15.82 -2.09 6.78
N TYR A 116 -16.89 -1.63 6.14
CA TYR A 116 -17.17 -0.20 5.97
C TYR A 116 -17.97 0.41 7.14
N GLY A 117 -18.29 -0.37 8.17
CA GLY A 117 -19.19 0.05 9.23
C GLY A 117 -20.54 0.49 8.68
N ASP A 118 -21.05 1.62 9.17
CA ASP A 118 -22.33 2.21 8.74
C ASP A 118 -22.19 3.17 7.54
N ILE A 119 -21.04 3.17 6.86
CA ILE A 119 -20.70 4.14 5.81
C ILE A 119 -20.73 3.47 4.43
N SER A 120 -21.50 4.01 3.50
CA SER A 120 -21.61 3.50 2.11
C SER A 120 -20.56 4.08 1.15
N ILE A 121 -19.32 4.26 1.61
CA ILE A 121 -18.23 4.78 0.77
C ILE A 121 -17.32 3.62 0.40
N ALA A 122 -17.31 3.24 -0.87
CA ALA A 122 -16.40 2.26 -1.41
C ALA A 122 -15.00 2.88 -1.65
N THR A 123 -14.31 3.24 -0.56
CA THR A 123 -12.89 3.68 -0.60
C THR A 123 -11.96 2.58 -1.08
N CYS A 124 -12.44 1.34 -1.09
CA CYS A 124 -11.68 0.14 -1.35
C CYS A 124 -12.33 -0.60 -2.52
N ILE A 125 -12.04 -0.21 -3.77
CA ILE A 125 -12.30 -1.15 -4.88
C ILE A 125 -11.22 -2.23 -4.73
N PRO A 126 -11.57 -3.47 -4.33
CA PRO A 126 -10.57 -4.47 -3.97
C PRO A 126 -9.56 -4.63 -5.08
N ALA A 127 -8.30 -4.81 -4.69
CA ALA A 127 -7.30 -5.39 -5.58
C ALA A 127 -7.83 -6.78 -5.93
N ARG A 128 -8.64 -6.88 -6.99
CA ARG A 128 -9.20 -8.12 -7.53
C ARG A 128 -8.10 -9.15 -7.70
N THR A 129 -6.91 -8.68 -8.04
CA THR A 129 -5.72 -9.50 -8.22
C THR A 129 -4.87 -9.64 -6.96
N GLY A 130 -5.07 -8.78 -5.96
CA GLY A 130 -4.17 -8.66 -4.80
C GLY A 130 -2.79 -8.13 -5.17
N ILE A 131 -2.60 -7.54 -6.35
CA ILE A 131 -1.29 -7.11 -6.84
C ILE A 131 -1.35 -5.67 -7.33
N ALA A 132 -0.48 -4.82 -6.78
CA ALA A 132 -0.30 -3.44 -7.23
C ALA A 132 1.16 -3.10 -7.48
N GLU A 133 1.43 -2.33 -8.54
CA GLU A 133 2.69 -1.63 -8.76
C GLU A 133 2.55 -0.18 -8.28
N VAL A 134 3.48 0.26 -7.43
CA VAL A 134 3.55 1.65 -6.96
C VAL A 134 4.91 2.23 -7.29
N GLU A 135 4.91 3.43 -7.82
CA GLU A 135 6.09 4.25 -8.02
C GLU A 135 6.08 5.39 -7.01
N ALA A 136 7.09 5.44 -6.14
CA ALA A 136 7.27 6.52 -5.19
C ALA A 136 8.18 7.61 -5.78
N TYR A 137 7.93 8.87 -5.44
CA TYR A 137 8.80 9.98 -5.80
C TYR A 137 9.10 10.87 -4.59
N THR A 138 10.25 11.52 -4.64
CA THR A 138 10.71 12.49 -3.65
C THR A 138 10.95 13.83 -4.32
N LEU A 139 10.66 14.92 -3.62
CA LEU A 139 11.10 16.26 -4.00
C LEU A 139 12.08 16.75 -2.94
N GLU A 140 13.18 17.31 -3.40
CA GLU A 140 14.19 17.95 -2.56
C GLU A 140 13.97 19.47 -2.62
N GLU A 141 14.13 20.17 -1.50
CA GLU A 141 14.21 21.63 -1.51
C GLU A 141 15.63 22.04 -1.88
N ASP A 142 15.76 22.96 -2.84
CA ASP A 142 17.04 23.62 -3.12
C ASP A 142 17.47 24.38 -1.85
N ALA A 143 18.66 24.04 -1.35
CA ALA A 143 19.24 24.59 -0.13
C ALA A 143 19.61 26.08 -0.24
#